data_AF-A0A1C6R453-F1
#
_entry.id   AF-A0A1C6R453-F1
#
_cell.length_a   1.000
_cell.length_b   1.000
_cell.length_c   1.000
_cell.angle_alpha   90.00
_cell.angle_beta   90.00
_cell.angle_gamma   90.00
#
_symmetry.space_group_name_H-M   'P 1'
#
loop_
_entity.id
_entity.type
_entity.pdbx_description
1 polymer ?
#
loop_
_entity_poly.entity_id
_entity_poly.type
_entity_poly.pdbx_seq_one_letter_code
_entity_poly.pdbx_strand_id
1 'polypeptide(L)'
;MPGMAKASVLTPRADDFPRRDRDLADATGTPVRRVRGRKEPVAPDTLSAVTADTLAEDQALPLDQAPERRTSRTSDVTSVAGAVEAVTAGSRARIPWAAPGADGGREPAGHG
;
A
#
# COMPACT_ATOMS: atom_id res chain seq x y z
N MET A 1 27.97 19.16 17.89
CA MET A 1 27.01 18.13 17.42
C MET A 1 25.63 18.51 17.93
N PRO A 2 24.70 19.02 17.10
CA PRO A 2 23.36 19.36 17.54
C PRO A 2 22.53 18.06 17.66
N GLY A 3 21.92 17.84 18.83
CA GLY A 3 21.09 16.66 19.10
C GLY A 3 19.76 16.74 18.35
N MET A 4 19.39 15.65 17.67
CA MET A 4 18.08 15.49 17.05
C MET A 4 17.00 15.47 18.14
N ALA A 5 16.17 16.52 18.17
CA ALA A 5 14.93 16.50 18.94
C ALA A 5 14.02 15.41 18.37
N LYS A 6 13.64 14.44 19.20
CA LYS A 6 12.61 13.45 18.84
C LYS A 6 11.31 14.21 18.58
N ALA A 7 10.70 14.00 17.42
CA ALA A 7 9.42 14.60 17.08
C ALA A 7 8.41 14.28 18.19
N SER A 8 7.92 15.32 18.87
CA SER A 8 6.84 15.17 19.86
C SER A 8 5.63 14.58 19.14
N VAL A 9 5.26 13.35 19.49
CA VAL A 9 4.00 12.75 19.08
C VAL A 9 2.89 13.65 19.62
N LEU A 10 2.17 14.34 18.73
CA LEU A 10 1.00 15.12 19.12
C LEU A 10 0.01 14.18 19.78
N THR A 11 -0.21 14.35 21.08
CA THR A 11 -1.28 13.63 21.78
C THR A 11 -2.59 14.35 21.43
N PRO A 12 -3.55 13.67 20.79
CA PRO A 12 -4.82 14.30 20.44
C PRO A 12 -5.55 14.81 21.69
N ARG A 13 -6.14 16.02 21.62
CA ARG A 13 -6.99 16.59 22.67
C ARG A 13 -8.44 16.18 22.47
N ALA A 14 -9.23 16.29 23.54
CA ALA A 14 -10.66 16.01 23.53
C ALA A 14 -11.42 16.80 22.44
N ASP A 15 -11.04 18.06 22.25
CA ASP A 15 -11.69 18.99 21.32
C ASP A 15 -11.39 18.67 19.84
N ASP A 16 -10.41 17.80 19.56
CA ASP A 16 -10.06 17.39 18.19
C ASP A 16 -11.13 16.45 17.58
N PHE A 17 -12.09 15.96 18.40
CA PHE A 17 -13.07 14.95 18.01
C PHE A 17 -14.51 15.37 18.35
N PRO A 18 -15.14 16.24 17.55
CA PRO A 18 -16.49 16.76 17.83
C PRO A 18 -17.62 15.71 17.81
N ARG A 19 -17.34 14.45 17.39
CA ARG A 19 -18.30 13.33 17.48
C ARG A 19 -18.07 12.44 18.71
N ARG A 20 -16.99 12.66 19.45
CA ARG A 20 -16.59 11.86 20.63
C ARG A 20 -17.66 11.86 21.71
N ASP A 21 -18.35 12.98 21.91
CA ASP A 21 -19.35 13.09 22.98
C ASP A 21 -20.53 12.15 22.76
N ARG A 22 -20.95 11.97 21.50
CA ARG A 22 -22.00 11.00 21.15
C ARG A 22 -21.50 9.57 21.28
N ASP A 23 -20.36 9.26 20.70
CA ASP A 23 -19.81 7.91 20.72
C ASP A 23 -19.50 7.46 22.18
N LEU A 24 -19.10 8.39 23.06
CA LEU A 24 -18.92 8.16 24.50
C LEU A 24 -20.26 7.98 25.23
N ALA A 25 -21.30 8.74 24.88
CA ALA A 25 -22.64 8.58 25.45
C ALA A 25 -23.25 7.22 25.10
N ASP A 26 -23.01 6.74 23.87
CA ASP A 26 -23.48 5.44 23.38
C ASP A 26 -22.54 4.28 23.76
N ALA A 27 -21.40 4.57 24.40
CA ALA A 27 -20.34 3.61 24.71
C ALA A 27 -19.88 2.78 23.48
N THR A 28 -19.67 3.45 22.35
CA THR A 28 -19.20 2.84 21.08
C THR A 28 -17.99 3.58 20.50
N GLY A 29 -17.30 2.95 19.56
CA GLY A 29 -16.34 3.59 18.66
C GLY A 29 -16.64 3.19 17.21
N THR A 30 -16.46 4.12 16.27
CA THR A 30 -16.79 3.89 14.85
C THR A 30 -15.52 3.72 13.99
N PRO A 31 -15.00 2.50 13.78
CA PRO A 31 -13.89 2.26 12.84
C PRO A 31 -14.25 2.66 11.41
N VAL A 32 -13.28 3.25 10.70
CA VAL A 32 -13.43 3.67 9.30
C VAL A 32 -12.54 2.81 8.40
N ARG A 33 -13.15 1.94 7.59
CA ARG A 33 -12.40 1.05 6.70
C ARG A 33 -11.98 1.78 5.42
N ARG A 34 -10.68 1.78 5.10
CA ARG A 34 -10.14 2.43 3.89
C ARG A 34 -10.45 1.66 2.60
N VAL A 35 -10.45 0.33 2.67
CA VAL A 35 -10.61 -0.52 1.48
C VAL A 35 -12.07 -0.57 1.03
N ARG A 36 -12.99 -0.82 1.97
CA ARG A 36 -14.43 -0.97 1.68
C ARG A 36 -15.30 0.24 2.04
N GLY A 37 -14.73 1.28 2.66
CA GLY A 37 -15.43 2.54 2.98
C GLY A 37 -16.50 2.46 4.08
N ARG A 38 -16.69 1.31 4.73
CA ARG A 38 -17.72 1.12 5.76
C ARG A 38 -17.33 1.78 7.09
N LYS A 39 -18.36 2.24 7.82
CA LYS A 39 -18.28 2.87 9.13
C LYS A 39 -19.41 2.31 9.99
N GLU A 40 -19.10 1.33 10.82
CA GLU A 40 -20.07 0.68 11.71
C GLU A 40 -19.67 0.96 13.16
N PRO A 41 -20.59 1.34 14.05
CA PRO A 41 -20.32 1.45 15.48
C PRO A 41 -19.98 0.08 16.09
N VAL A 42 -18.99 0.04 16.95
CA VAL A 42 -18.51 -1.18 17.63
C VAL A 42 -18.32 -0.89 19.11
N ALA A 43 -18.66 -1.85 19.97
CA ALA A 43 -18.40 -1.75 21.40
C ALA A 43 -16.87 -1.76 21.68
N PRO A 44 -16.38 -0.99 22.67
CA PRO A 44 -14.96 -0.93 23.01
C PRO A 44 -14.33 -2.30 23.29
N ASP A 45 -15.05 -3.18 23.99
CA ASP A 45 -14.55 -4.50 24.38
C ASP A 45 -14.36 -5.47 23.19
N THR A 46 -15.08 -5.24 22.09
CA THR A 46 -14.99 -6.07 20.88
C THR A 46 -14.10 -5.44 19.81
N LEU A 47 -13.65 -4.20 20.01
CA LEU A 47 -12.92 -3.42 19.02
C LEU A 47 -11.66 -4.14 18.50
N SER A 48 -10.89 -4.79 19.39
CA SER A 48 -9.68 -5.52 18.99
C SER A 48 -9.98 -6.71 18.07
N ALA A 49 -11.00 -7.50 18.40
CA ALA A 49 -11.40 -8.66 17.59
C ALA A 49 -11.94 -8.20 16.22
N VAL A 50 -12.86 -7.22 16.22
CA VAL A 50 -13.42 -6.67 14.98
C VAL A 50 -12.35 -6.03 14.11
N THR A 51 -11.35 -5.36 14.70
CA THR A 51 -10.23 -4.79 13.94
C THR A 51 -9.37 -5.87 13.29
N ALA A 52 -9.07 -6.96 14.00
CA ALA A 52 -8.30 -8.06 13.45
C ALA A 52 -9.03 -8.74 12.27
N ASP A 53 -10.31 -9.04 12.43
CA ASP A 53 -11.12 -9.69 11.40
C ASP A 53 -11.26 -8.79 10.16
N THR A 54 -11.62 -7.52 10.36
CA THR A 54 -11.78 -6.57 9.25
C THR A 54 -10.47 -6.31 8.51
N LEU A 55 -9.32 -6.34 9.21
CA LEU A 55 -8.00 -6.24 8.57
C LEU A 55 -7.70 -7.47 7.71
N ALA A 56 -7.96 -8.67 8.21
CA ALA A 56 -7.78 -9.91 7.45
C ALA A 56 -8.65 -9.91 6.18
N GLU A 57 -9.93 -9.52 6.31
CA GLU A 57 -10.85 -9.38 5.19
C GLU A 57 -10.41 -8.33 4.15
N ASP A 58 -9.87 -7.20 4.61
CA ASP A 58 -9.44 -6.11 3.73
C ASP A 58 -8.11 -6.42 3.02
N GLN A 59 -7.28 -7.30 3.59
CA GLN A 59 -6.03 -7.76 2.99
C GLN A 59 -6.21 -8.94 2.04
N ALA A 60 -7.23 -9.78 2.25
CA ALA A 60 -7.46 -10.98 1.44
C ALA A 60 -7.62 -10.67 -0.06
N LEU A 61 -8.46 -9.69 -0.41
CA LEU A 61 -8.74 -9.36 -1.81
C LEU A 61 -7.49 -8.80 -2.56
N PRO A 62 -6.73 -7.83 -2.03
CA PRO A 62 -5.47 -7.42 -2.65
C PRO A 62 -4.43 -8.54 -2.76
N LEU A 63 -4.35 -9.43 -1.77
CA LEU A 63 -3.40 -10.55 -1.79
C LEU A 63 -3.73 -11.55 -2.90
N ASP A 64 -5.01 -11.88 -3.06
CA ASP A 64 -5.51 -12.79 -4.10
C ASP A 64 -5.31 -12.22 -5.52
N GLN A 65 -5.52 -10.90 -5.69
CA GLN A 65 -5.36 -10.24 -6.99
C GLN A 65 -3.89 -9.96 -7.38
N ALA A 66 -2.96 -9.97 -6.41
CA ALA A 66 -1.57 -9.55 -6.65
C ALA A 66 -0.84 -10.39 -7.71
N PRO A 67 -0.98 -11.73 -7.78
CA PRO A 67 -0.33 -12.55 -8.81
C PRO A 67 -0.81 -12.17 -10.22
N GLU A 68 -2.12 -12.06 -10.43
CA GLU A 68 -2.68 -11.74 -11.74
C GLU A 68 -2.32 -10.32 -12.17
N ARG A 69 -2.38 -9.34 -11.26
CA ARG A 69 -1.89 -7.97 -11.51
C ARG A 69 -0.40 -7.93 -11.84
N ARG A 70 0.41 -8.81 -11.24
CA ARG A 70 1.85 -8.90 -11.54
C ARG A 70 2.05 -9.46 -12.94
N THR A 71 1.40 -10.58 -13.26
CA THR A 71 1.56 -11.27 -14.55
C THR A 71 1.03 -10.42 -15.70
N SER A 72 -0.19 -9.88 -15.61
CA SER A 72 -0.80 -9.03 -16.64
C SER A 72 -0.02 -7.74 -16.93
N ARG A 73 0.81 -7.28 -15.99
CA ARG A 73 1.65 -6.08 -16.14
C ARG A 73 3.13 -6.43 -16.32
N THR A 74 3.47 -7.69 -16.63
CA THR A 74 4.84 -8.11 -16.91
C THR A 74 4.92 -8.71 -18.30
N SER A 75 5.77 -8.12 -19.15
CA SER A 75 6.06 -8.57 -20.51
C SER A 75 7.36 -9.34 -20.51
N ASP A 76 7.36 -10.57 -21.06
CA ASP A 76 8.59 -11.33 -21.30
C ASP A 76 9.25 -10.84 -22.59
N VAL A 77 10.50 -10.38 -22.50
CA VAL A 77 11.26 -9.79 -23.62
C VAL A 77 12.65 -10.39 -23.69
N THR A 78 13.26 -10.40 -24.88
CA THR A 78 14.58 -11.03 -25.11
C THR A 78 15.70 -10.03 -25.33
N SER A 79 15.43 -8.72 -25.26
CA SER A 79 16.41 -7.67 -25.53
C SER A 79 16.20 -6.46 -24.62
N VAL A 80 17.27 -5.68 -24.43
CA VAL A 80 17.23 -4.44 -23.64
C VAL A 80 16.30 -3.42 -24.28
N ALA A 81 16.32 -3.28 -25.61
CA ALA A 81 15.40 -2.41 -26.33
C ALA A 81 13.92 -2.79 -26.06
N GLY A 82 13.59 -4.08 -26.13
CA GLY A 82 12.24 -4.55 -25.79
C GLY A 82 11.86 -4.29 -24.33
N ALA A 83 12.82 -4.35 -23.41
CA ALA A 83 12.58 -4.03 -22.01
C ALA A 83 12.27 -2.54 -21.80
N VAL A 84 12.98 -1.66 -22.51
CA VAL A 84 12.72 -0.21 -22.49
C VAL A 84 11.33 0.09 -23.04
N GLU A 85 10.96 -0.46 -24.20
CA GLU A 85 9.62 -0.31 -24.78
C GLU A 85 8.51 -0.75 -23.83
N ALA A 86 8.68 -1.91 -23.19
CA ALA A 86 7.71 -2.43 -22.22
C ALA A 86 7.52 -1.48 -21.02
N VAL A 87 8.61 -0.89 -20.51
CA VAL A 87 8.56 0.08 -19.40
C VAL A 87 7.93 1.39 -19.82
N THR A 88 8.27 1.92 -21.00
CA THR A 88 7.66 3.13 -21.56
C THR A 88 6.15 2.94 -21.77
N ALA A 89 5.71 1.74 -22.15
CA ALA A 89 4.30 1.38 -22.24
C ALA A 89 3.60 1.16 -20.87
N GLY A 90 4.31 1.36 -19.75
CA GLY A 90 3.76 1.25 -18.39
C GLY A 90 3.68 -0.17 -17.84
N SER A 91 4.38 -1.12 -18.46
CA SER A 91 4.51 -2.51 -18.00
C SER A 91 5.90 -2.79 -17.42
N ARG A 92 6.07 -3.91 -16.72
CA ARG A 92 7.37 -4.41 -16.28
C ARG A 92 7.94 -5.29 -17.39
N ALA A 93 9.25 -5.32 -17.53
CA ALA A 93 9.93 -6.25 -18.43
C ALA A 93 10.58 -7.39 -17.64
N ARG A 94 10.38 -8.64 -18.08
CA ARG A 94 11.20 -9.78 -17.67
C ARG A 94 12.13 -10.12 -18.83
N ILE A 95 13.44 -10.03 -18.58
CA ILE A 95 14.47 -10.30 -19.58
C ILE A 95 15.39 -11.43 -19.10
N PRO A 96 15.80 -12.38 -19.96
CA PRO A 96 16.81 -13.36 -19.61
C PRO A 96 18.09 -12.67 -19.14
N TRP A 97 18.69 -13.17 -18.07
CA TRP A 97 19.89 -12.56 -17.50
C TRP A 97 21.08 -12.48 -18.49
N ALA A 98 21.12 -13.37 -19.49
CA ALA A 98 22.15 -13.39 -20.53
C ALA A 98 21.89 -12.42 -21.70
N ALA A 99 20.73 -11.77 -21.76
CA ALA A 99 20.35 -10.90 -22.86
C ALA A 99 20.95 -9.48 -22.83
N PRO A 100 21.24 -8.86 -21.66
CA PRO A 100 22.10 -7.69 -21.63
C PRO A 100 23.48 -8.08 -22.19
N GLY A 101 23.96 -7.35 -23.20
CA GLY A 101 25.27 -7.56 -23.80
C GLY A 101 26.42 -7.39 -22.80
N ALA A 102 27.67 -7.52 -23.27
CA ALA A 102 28.88 -7.53 -22.44
C ALA A 102 29.02 -6.34 -21.46
N ASP A 103 28.37 -5.21 -21.75
CA ASP A 103 28.36 -4.02 -20.89
C ASP A 103 27.37 -4.12 -19.71
N GLY A 104 26.69 -5.26 -19.52
CA GLY A 104 25.77 -5.49 -18.41
C GLY A 104 24.52 -4.61 -18.43
N GLY A 105 24.17 -4.06 -19.60
CA GLY A 105 23.05 -3.12 -19.73
C GLY A 105 23.34 -1.72 -19.20
N ARG A 106 24.60 -1.25 -19.27
CA ARG A 106 25.02 0.09 -18.82
C ARG A 106 24.42 1.26 -19.64
N GLU A 107 23.94 1.02 -20.86
CA GLU A 107 23.08 1.97 -21.58
C GLU A 107 21.60 1.56 -21.54
N PRO A 108 20.83 2.12 -20.60
CA PRO A 108 19.44 2.50 -20.82
C PRO A 108 19.19 3.96 -20.37
N ALA A 109 20.27 4.73 -20.16
CA ALA A 109 20.23 6.12 -19.67
C ALA A 109 19.96 7.10 -20.82
N GLY A 110 18.76 7.04 -21.38
CA GLY A 110 18.35 7.92 -22.48
C GLY A 110 16.84 7.98 -22.69
N HIS A 111 16.03 7.70 -21.67
CA HIS A 111 14.58 7.90 -21.72
C HIS A 111 14.21 8.94 -20.67
N GLY A 112 13.94 10.16 -21.14
CA GLY A 112 13.40 11.28 -20.39
C GLY A 112 11.88 11.28 -20.37
#